data_AF-A0A0F5ZPY6-F1
#
_entry.id   AF-A0A0F5ZPY6-F1
#
_cell.length_a   1.000
_cell.length_b   1.000
_cell.length_c   1.000
_cell.angle_alpha   90.00
_cell.angle_beta   90.00
_cell.angle_gamma   90.00
#
_symmetry.space_group_name_H-M   'P 1'
#
loop_
_entity.id
_entity.type
_entity.pdbx_description
1 polymer ?
#
loop_
_entity_poly.entity_id
_entity_poly.type
_entity_poly.pdbx_seq_one_letter_code
_entity_poly.pdbx_strand_id
1 'polypeptide(L)'
;RQVGIPYILVFMNKCDMVDDEELLELVEMEVRELLSEYDFPGDDCPVIQGSALGALNGEAEWEAKIVELAEALDSYIPEPERAIDKPFILPIEDVFSIQGRGTVVT
;
A
#
# COMPACT_ATOMS: atom_id res chain seq x y z
N ARG A 1 4.45 -9.54 12.52
CA ARG A 1 5.12 -10.15 11.34
C ARG A 1 4.67 -11.59 11.01
N GLN A 2 3.39 -11.95 11.17
CA GLN A 2 2.93 -13.35 11.03
C GLN A 2 2.91 -13.88 9.58
N VAL A 3 2.91 -13.00 8.58
CA VAL A 3 2.78 -13.33 7.14
C VAL A 3 3.98 -12.88 6.29
N GLY A 4 5.08 -12.43 6.92
CA GLY A 4 6.33 -12.14 6.21
C GLY A 4 6.37 -10.84 5.37
N ILE A 5 5.46 -9.89 5.58
CA ILE A 5 5.47 -8.59 4.89
C ILE A 5 6.66 -7.74 5.37
N PRO A 6 7.58 -7.32 4.47
CA PRO A 6 8.81 -6.60 4.86
C PRO A 6 8.67 -5.08 4.91
N TYR A 7 7.79 -4.49 4.09
CA TYR A 7 7.61 -3.03 3.98
C TYR A 7 6.12 -2.69 3.99
N ILE A 8 5.79 -1.55 4.60
CA ILE A 8 4.44 -0.97 4.62
C ILE A 8 4.55 0.49 4.20
N LEU A 9 3.56 0.93 3.43
CA LEU A 9 3.29 2.32 3.07
C LEU A 9 1.89 2.66 3.55
N VAL A 10 1.70 3.88 4.04
CA VAL A 10 0.41 4.32 4.58
C VAL A 10 -0.19 5.38 3.67
N PHE A 11 -1.44 5.17 3.28
CA PHE A 11 -2.28 6.21 2.66
C PHE A 11 -3.42 6.55 3.62
N MET A 12 -3.34 7.72 4.24
CA MET A 12 -4.40 8.28 5.08
C MET A 12 -5.48 8.84 4.17
N ASN A 13 -6.51 8.03 3.94
CA ASN A 13 -7.60 8.36 3.04
C ASN A 13 -8.68 9.21 3.73
N LYS A 14 -9.52 9.87 2.92
CA LYS A 14 -10.63 10.74 3.34
C LYS A 14 -10.20 12.05 4.00
N CYS A 15 -9.02 12.56 3.68
CA CYS A 15 -8.57 13.87 4.17
C CYS A 15 -9.47 15.03 3.67
N ASP A 16 -10.22 14.84 2.58
CA ASP A 16 -11.24 15.78 2.11
C ASP A 16 -12.42 15.98 3.08
N MET A 17 -12.60 15.06 4.03
CA MET A 17 -13.67 15.10 5.03
C MET A 17 -13.22 15.69 6.37
N VAL A 18 -11.94 16.10 6.48
CA VAL A 18 -11.32 16.56 7.72
C VAL A 18 -10.66 17.91 7.47
N ASP A 19 -11.25 18.97 8.00
CA ASP A 19 -10.75 20.34 7.85
C ASP A 19 -9.70 20.72 8.93
N ASP A 20 -9.50 19.87 9.93
CA ASP A 20 -8.62 20.11 11.08
C ASP A 20 -7.27 19.41 10.90
N GLU A 21 -6.23 20.21 10.67
CA GLU A 21 -4.85 19.76 10.48
C GLU A 21 -4.29 19.10 11.75
N GLU A 22 -4.66 19.57 12.96
CA GLU A 22 -4.19 18.97 14.22
C GLU A 22 -4.73 17.55 14.39
N LEU A 23 -5.95 17.29 13.91
CA LEU A 23 -6.54 15.95 13.95
C LEU A 23 -5.82 15.00 12.98
N LEU A 24 -5.43 15.47 11.80
CA LEU A 24 -4.67 14.67 10.84
C LEU A 24 -3.27 14.32 11.37
N GLU A 25 -2.58 15.29 11.97
CA GLU A 25 -1.28 15.06 12.61
C GLU A 25 -1.38 14.05 13.77
N LEU A 26 -2.44 14.14 14.58
CA LEU A 26 -2.68 13.20 15.68
C LEU A 26 -2.87 11.76 15.16
N VAL A 27 -3.68 11.58 14.12
CA VAL A 27 -3.90 10.26 13.51
C VAL A 27 -2.62 9.72 12.89
N GLU A 28 -1.82 10.56 12.25
CA GLU A 28 -0.52 10.14 11.72
C GLU A 28 0.42 9.64 12.82
N MET A 29 0.49 10.37 13.95
CA MET A 29 1.28 9.96 15.12
C MET A 29 0.82 8.58 15.64
N GLU A 30 -0.49 8.38 15.82
CA GLU A 30 -1.05 7.09 16.26
C GLU A 30 -0.71 5.94 15.30
N VAL A 31 -0.74 6.19 13.98
CA VAL A 31 -0.36 5.19 12.98
C VAL A 31 1.13 4.84 13.08
N ARG A 32 2.00 5.83 13.26
CA ARG A 32 3.45 5.61 13.41
C ARG A 32 3.79 4.85 14.68
N GLU A 33 3.10 5.14 15.78
CA GLU A 33 3.22 4.39 17.03
C GLU A 33 2.78 2.93 16.84
N LEU A 34 1.65 2.70 16.16
CA LEU A 34 1.15 1.35 15.88
C LEU A 34 2.12 0.55 14.99
N LEU A 35 2.71 1.18 13.97
CA LEU A 35 3.74 0.55 13.15
C LEU A 35 4.95 0.14 13.99
N SER A 36 5.40 1.03 14.86
CA SER A 36 6.52 0.79 15.77
C SER A 36 6.22 -0.34 16.77
N GLU A 37 4.99 -0.43 17.29
CA GLU A 37 4.55 -1.51 18.16
C GLU A 37 4.71 -2.90 17.50
N TYR A 38 4.51 -2.97 16.18
CA TYR A 38 4.62 -4.22 15.41
C TYR A 38 5.97 -4.42 14.69
N ASP A 39 7.02 -3.74 15.16
CA ASP A 39 8.39 -3.79 14.62
C ASP A 39 8.50 -3.33 13.15
N PHE A 40 7.64 -2.40 12.72
CA PHE A 40 7.82 -1.64 11.48
C PHE A 40 8.48 -0.29 11.77
N PRO A 41 9.22 0.28 10.82
CA PRO A 41 9.88 1.58 11.02
C PRO A 41 8.85 2.71 10.96
N GLY A 42 8.14 2.95 12.06
CA GLY A 42 7.06 3.94 12.13
C GLY A 42 7.51 5.35 11.77
N ASP A 43 8.68 5.78 12.24
CA ASP A 43 9.23 7.12 11.95
C ASP A 43 9.65 7.29 10.48
N ASP A 44 10.17 6.23 9.85
CA ASP A 44 10.66 6.27 8.47
C ASP A 44 9.61 5.82 7.43
N CYS A 45 8.44 5.32 7.88
CA CYS A 45 7.38 4.88 6.99
C CYS A 45 6.76 6.10 6.29
N PRO A 46 6.63 6.10 4.95
CA PRO A 46 5.96 7.19 4.27
C PRO A 46 4.45 7.12 4.53
N VAL A 47 3.90 8.26 4.95
CA VAL A 47 2.48 8.47 5.21
C VAL A 47 2.00 9.57 4.26
N ILE A 48 1.13 9.21 3.32
CA ILE A 48 0.55 10.16 2.36
C ILE A 48 -0.89 10.44 2.77
N GLN A 49 -1.19 11.71 3.02
CA GLN A 49 -2.53 12.19 3.31
C GLN A 49 -3.24 12.58 2.01
N GLY A 50 -4.43 12.03 1.76
CA GLY A 50 -5.15 12.26 0.51
C GLY A 50 -6.61 11.84 0.49
N SER A 51 -7.25 12.05 -0.66
CA SER A 51 -8.61 11.58 -0.95
C SER A 51 -8.63 10.71 -2.18
N ALA A 52 -8.88 9.41 -2.00
CA ALA A 52 -9.07 8.50 -3.13
C ALA A 52 -10.36 8.83 -3.92
N LEU A 53 -11.40 9.35 -3.25
CA LEU A 53 -12.64 9.74 -3.90
C LEU A 53 -12.44 11.01 -4.72
N GLY A 54 -11.79 12.04 -4.15
CA GLY A 54 -11.46 13.26 -4.86
C GLY A 54 -10.57 12.99 -6.08
N ALA A 55 -9.56 12.13 -5.92
CA ALA A 55 -8.70 11.70 -7.04
C ALA A 55 -9.51 11.00 -8.14
N LEU A 56 -10.43 10.10 -7.78
CA LEU A 56 -11.29 9.40 -8.74
C LEU A 56 -12.25 10.37 -9.46
N ASN A 57 -12.65 11.47 -8.81
CA ASN A 57 -13.48 12.51 -9.39
C ASN A 57 -12.72 13.50 -10.29
N GLY A 58 -11.39 13.36 -10.40
CA GLY A 58 -10.54 14.22 -11.24
C GLY A 58 -10.12 15.53 -10.58
N GLU A 59 -10.14 15.60 -9.26
CA GLU A 59 -9.66 16.75 -8.51
C GLU A 59 -8.13 16.74 -8.46
N ALA A 60 -7.48 17.66 -9.16
CA ALA A 60 -6.04 17.65 -9.41
C ALA A 60 -5.17 17.62 -8.14
N GLU A 61 -5.63 18.24 -7.05
CA GLU A 61 -4.91 18.21 -5.77
C GLU A 61 -4.84 16.80 -5.17
N TRP A 62 -5.90 16.01 -5.36
CA TRP A 62 -5.98 14.63 -4.86
C TRP A 62 -5.36 13.63 -5.84
N GLU A 63 -5.45 13.87 -7.14
CA GLU A 63 -4.70 13.09 -8.14
C GLU A 63 -3.19 13.15 -7.87
N ALA A 64 -2.68 14.33 -7.50
CA ALA A 64 -1.28 14.51 -7.14
C ALA A 64 -0.87 13.64 -5.94
N LYS A 65 -1.77 13.41 -4.97
CA LYS A 65 -1.51 12.50 -3.83
C LYS A 65 -1.41 11.03 -4.21
N ILE A 66 -2.10 10.61 -5.27
CA ILE A 66 -1.94 9.25 -5.82
C ILE A 66 -0.60 9.10 -6.53
N VAL A 67 -0.15 10.15 -7.24
CA VAL A 67 1.20 10.17 -7.84
C VAL A 67 2.27 10.13 -6.75
N GLU A 68 2.12 10.92 -5.69
CA GLU A 68 3.01 10.91 -4.52
C GLU A 68 3.08 9.51 -3.86
N LEU A 69 1.93 8.83 -3.72
CA LEU A 69 1.89 7.44 -3.24
C LEU A 69 2.65 6.48 -4.17
N ALA A 70 2.52 6.64 -5.49
CA ALA A 70 3.25 5.83 -6.46
C ALA A 70 4.77 6.06 -6.40
N GLU A 71 5.21 7.31 -6.28
CA GLU A 71 6.63 7.66 -6.11
C GLU A 71 7.20 7.11 -4.79
N ALA A 72 6.38 7.09 -3.73
CA ALA A 72 6.76 6.48 -2.47
C ALA A 72 6.90 4.95 -2.59
N LEU A 73 6.05 4.27 -3.38
CA LEU A 73 6.22 2.86 -3.69
C LEU A 73 7.56 2.59 -4.38
N ASP A 74 7.89 3.38 -5.40
CA ASP A 74 9.13 3.22 -6.17
C ASP A 74 10.40 3.52 -5.36
N SER A 75 10.35 4.46 -4.42
CA SER A 75 11.52 4.91 -3.65
C SER A 75 11.72 4.16 -2.33
N TYR A 76 10.63 3.75 -1.67
CA TYR A 76 10.70 3.14 -0.35
C TYR A 76 10.79 1.61 -0.39
N ILE A 77 10.12 0.96 -1.35
CA ILE A 77 10.14 -0.50 -1.47
C ILE A 77 11.26 -0.89 -2.46
N PRO A 78 12.32 -1.58 -2.02
CA PRO A 78 13.36 -2.02 -2.92
C PRO A 78 12.85 -3.09 -3.89
N GLU A 79 13.47 -3.17 -5.07
CA GLU A 79 13.16 -4.22 -6.03
C GLU A 79 13.40 -5.61 -5.40
N PRO A 80 12.39 -6.50 -5.37
CA PRO A 80 12.53 -7.79 -4.72
C PRO A 80 13.44 -8.74 -5.51
N GLU A 81 14.24 -9.53 -4.80
CA GLU A 81 15.09 -10.52 -5.43
C GLU A 81 14.27 -11.66 -6.05
N ARG A 82 14.35 -11.80 -7.38
CA ARG A 82 13.60 -12.83 -8.12
C ARG A 82 14.30 -14.18 -8.02
N ALA A 83 13.59 -15.19 -7.50
CA ALA A 83 14.11 -16.55 -7.32
C ALA A 83 14.04 -17.42 -8.61
N ILE A 84 14.58 -16.95 -9.73
CA ILE A 84 14.47 -17.63 -11.04
C ILE A 84 15.30 -18.91 -11.17
N ASP A 85 16.35 -19.06 -10.34
CA ASP A 85 17.27 -20.21 -10.37
C ASP A 85 16.85 -21.34 -9.41
N LYS A 86 15.71 -21.21 -8.73
CA LYS A 86 15.19 -22.20 -7.78
C LYS A 86 14.20 -23.16 -8.46
N PRO A 87 13.92 -24.34 -7.86
CA PRO A 87 12.86 -25.22 -8.36
C PRO A 87 11.51 -24.49 -8.45
N PHE A 88 10.73 -24.83 -9.48
CA PHE A 88 9.41 -24.25 -9.68
C PHE A 88 8.50 -24.51 -8.48
N ILE A 89 7.96 -23.44 -7.93
CA ILE A 89 6.92 -23.43 -6.91
C ILE A 89 5.94 -22.30 -7.22
N LEU A 90 4.65 -22.63 -7.21
CA LEU A 90 3.56 -21.66 -7.43
C LEU A 90 2.52 -21.89 -6.33
N PRO A 91 2.39 -20.97 -5.36
CA PRO A 91 1.28 -20.98 -4.42
C PRO A 91 -0.03 -20.70 -5.19
N ILE A 92 -1.01 -21.59 -5.10
CA ILE A 92 -2.32 -21.38 -5.76
C ILE A 92 -3.16 -20.45 -4.89
N GLU A 93 -3.55 -19.31 -5.46
CA GLU A 93 -4.47 -18.33 -4.89
C GLU A 93 -5.92 -18.67 -5.21
N ASP A 94 -6.24 -19.01 -6.47
CA ASP A 94 -7.61 -19.35 -6.91
C ASP A 94 -7.64 -20.32 -8.11
N VAL A 95 -8.82 -20.88 -8.40
CA VAL A 95 -9.04 -21.87 -9.46
C VAL A 95 -10.24 -21.48 -10.34
N PHE A 96 -9.97 -21.29 -11.63
CA PHE A 96 -10.96 -20.96 -12.65
C PHE A 96 -11.19 -22.10 -13.63
N SER A 97 -12.39 -22.17 -14.18
CA SER A 97 -12.71 -23.03 -15.32
C SER A 97 -13.09 -22.16 -16.51
N ILE A 98 -12.21 -22.08 -17.51
CA ILE A 98 -12.40 -21.24 -18.69
C ILE A 98 -12.90 -22.12 -19.84
N GLN A 99 -14.11 -21.81 -20.33
CA GLN A 99 -14.73 -22.54 -21.43
C GLN A 99 -13.80 -22.58 -22.65
N GLY A 100 -13.51 -23.78 -23.15
CA GLY A 100 -12.62 -24.01 -24.29
C GLY A 100 -11.11 -23.94 -24.00
N ARG A 101 -10.69 -23.66 -22.76
CA ARG A 101 -9.28 -23.68 -22.33
C ARG A 101 -8.98 -24.68 -21.22
N GLY A 102 -9.95 -24.91 -20.32
CA GLY A 102 -9.81 -25.84 -19.19
C GLY A 102 -9.61 -25.13 -17.85
N THR A 103 -9.05 -25.87 -16.88
CA THR A 103 -8.77 -25.38 -15.53
C THR A 103 -7.53 -24.49 -15.53
N VAL A 104 -7.64 -23.30 -14.95
CA VAL A 104 -6.56 -22.33 -14.80
C VAL A 104 -6.39 -22.03 -13.31
N VAL A 105 -5.16 -22.07 -12.83
CA VAL A 105 -4.79 -21.68 -11.47
C VAL A 105 -4.10 -20.32 -11.53
N THR A 106 -4.41 -19.43 -10.59
CA THR A 106 -3.69 -18.18 -10.34
C THR A 106 -3.05 -18.25 -8.97
#